data_AF-A0A9Y1FL13-F1
#
_entry.id   AF-A0A9Y1FL13-F1
#
_cell.length_a   1.000
_cell.length_b   1.000
_cell.length_c   1.000
_cell.angle_alpha   90.00
_cell.angle_beta   90.00
_cell.angle_gamma   90.00
#
_symmetry.space_group_name_H-M   'P 1'
#
loop_
_entity.id
_entity.type
_entity.pdbx_description
1 polymer ?
#
loop_
_entity_poly.entity_id
_entity_poly.type
_entity_poly.pdbx_seq_one_letter_code
_entity_poly.pdbx_strand_id
1 'polypeptide(L)'
;MGVPKISDSDTSTVKGRWRETPAERELVKFPEALINITPKHPKWTERVKIEILNLAKYVQFLQRKGGHSWFFLTPSKDPKYNFMKWEGYLQVATRPEIRFKIVILLPGNYPKSCPRAFIEERVVEFAGKIYTKNVWEEPNGEKYLMICHDHMSEIDDIWDPRLTIAHFFIREVFYWWAAQQNLIIEHYDKGKK
;
A
#
# COMPACT_ATOMS: atom_id res chain seq x y z
N MET A 1 45.58 -35.18 10.55
CA MET A 1 45.48 -33.73 10.33
C MET A 1 44.03 -33.42 10.01
N GLY A 2 43.32 -32.82 10.97
CA GLY A 2 41.87 -32.60 10.88
C GLY A 2 41.54 -31.36 10.06
N VAL A 3 40.52 -31.48 9.21
CA VAL A 3 39.94 -30.37 8.43
C VAL A 3 39.37 -29.33 9.42
N PRO A 4 39.70 -28.04 9.29
CA PRO A 4 39.11 -27.00 10.13
C PRO A 4 37.61 -26.89 9.84
N LYS A 5 36.77 -27.02 10.87
CA LYS A 5 35.36 -26.64 10.79
C LYS A 5 35.29 -25.13 10.59
N ILE A 6 34.70 -24.72 9.47
CA ILE A 6 34.23 -23.35 9.28
C ILE A 6 33.14 -23.15 10.33
N SER A 7 33.46 -22.38 11.38
CA SER A 7 32.47 -21.94 12.35
C SER A 7 31.42 -21.11 11.62
N ASP A 8 30.15 -21.44 11.83
CA ASP A 8 28.99 -20.69 11.36
C ASP A 8 29.19 -19.20 11.66
N SER A 9 29.63 -18.47 10.66
CA SER A 9 29.80 -17.02 10.74
C SER A 9 28.44 -16.39 10.88
N ASP A 10 28.27 -15.65 11.98
CA ASP A 10 27.16 -14.80 12.33
C ASP A 10 26.34 -14.30 11.12
N THR A 11 25.22 -14.97 10.85
CA THR A 11 24.08 -14.34 10.19
C THR A 11 23.39 -13.41 11.18
N SER A 12 24.13 -12.39 11.64
CA SER A 12 23.52 -11.23 12.27
C SER A 12 22.66 -10.57 11.19
N THR A 13 21.36 -10.90 11.22
CA THR A 13 20.34 -10.19 10.49
C THR A 13 20.44 -8.75 10.94
N VAL A 14 20.95 -7.87 10.07
CA VAL A 14 20.91 -6.44 10.29
C VAL A 14 19.42 -6.09 10.39
N LYS A 15 18.88 -6.05 11.62
CA LYS A 15 17.53 -5.59 11.90
C LYS A 15 17.47 -4.10 11.58
N GLY A 16 17.22 -3.78 10.31
CA GLY A 16 17.05 -2.43 9.83
C GLY A 16 15.77 -1.84 10.43
N ARG A 17 15.88 -0.74 11.18
CA ARG A 17 14.71 0.02 11.65
C ARG A 17 14.22 0.93 10.52
N TRP A 18 12.91 0.99 10.28
CA TRP A 18 12.33 1.92 9.31
C TRP A 18 12.69 3.38 9.65
N ARG A 19 13.08 4.15 8.64
CA ARG A 19 13.36 5.58 8.77
C ARG A 19 12.25 6.39 8.13
N GLU A 20 11.66 7.29 8.91
CA GLU A 20 10.57 8.15 8.47
C GLU A 20 11.00 9.10 7.33
N THR A 21 10.29 9.01 6.21
CA THR A 21 10.51 9.81 5.00
C THR A 21 9.94 11.23 5.14
N PRO A 22 10.35 12.20 4.29
CA PRO A 22 9.76 13.54 4.28
C PRO A 22 8.23 13.54 4.06
N ALA A 23 7.70 12.61 3.27
CA ALA A 23 6.26 12.49 3.02
C ALA A 23 5.50 12.07 4.29
N GLU A 24 6.07 11.15 5.08
CA GLU A 24 5.45 10.67 6.32
C GLU A 24 5.37 11.76 7.40
N ARG A 25 6.35 12.68 7.44
CA ARG A 25 6.36 13.79 8.42
C ARG A 25 5.19 14.77 8.25
N GLU A 26 4.56 14.80 7.09
CA GLU A 26 3.37 15.62 6.83
C GLU A 26 2.08 15.00 7.42
N LEU A 27 2.12 13.69 7.69
CA LEU A 27 0.97 12.90 8.11
C LEU A 27 0.76 12.95 9.62
N VAL A 28 -0.50 12.89 10.02
CA VAL A 28 -0.89 12.82 11.44
C VAL A 28 -0.90 11.35 11.86
N LYS A 29 -0.12 10.99 12.88
CA LYS A 29 -0.25 9.69 13.55
C LYS A 29 -1.47 9.72 14.46
N PHE A 30 -2.18 8.60 14.59
CA PHE A 30 -3.30 8.52 15.51
C PHE A 30 -2.84 8.73 16.95
N PRO A 31 -3.57 9.54 17.75
CA PRO A 31 -3.33 9.63 19.18
C PRO A 31 -3.67 8.30 19.86
N GLU A 32 -3.13 8.09 21.06
CA GLU A 32 -3.29 6.86 21.85
C GLU A 32 -4.76 6.46 22.02
N ALA A 33 -5.66 7.42 22.19
CA ALA A 33 -7.10 7.18 22.32
C ALA A 33 -7.74 6.53 21.07
N LEU A 34 -7.10 6.63 19.90
CA LEU A 34 -7.62 6.15 18.62
C LEU A 34 -6.96 4.86 18.11
N ILE A 35 -5.91 4.35 18.77
CA ILE A 35 -5.19 3.16 18.30
C ILE A 35 -5.99 1.86 18.49
N ASN A 36 -6.94 1.86 19.43
CA ASN A 36 -7.80 0.70 19.73
C ASN A 36 -9.18 0.76 19.06
N ILE A 37 -9.42 1.78 18.23
CA ILE A 37 -10.71 2.00 17.56
C ILE A 37 -10.74 1.16 16.28
N THR A 38 -11.48 0.05 16.34
CA THR A 38 -11.65 -0.89 15.22
C THR A 38 -12.91 -0.58 14.41
N PRO A 39 -13.12 -1.20 13.23
CA PRO A 39 -14.33 -0.99 12.41
C PRO A 39 -15.67 -1.24 13.12
N LYS A 40 -15.68 -1.99 14.23
CA LYS A 40 -16.89 -2.25 15.02
C LYS A 40 -17.14 -1.20 16.12
N HIS A 41 -16.19 -0.29 16.35
CA HIS A 41 -16.27 0.70 17.41
C HIS A 41 -17.18 1.89 17.02
N PRO A 42 -18.01 2.46 17.92
CA PRO A 42 -18.89 3.59 17.59
C PRO A 42 -18.16 4.82 17.02
N LYS A 43 -16.93 5.06 17.49
CA LYS A 43 -16.04 6.13 17.01
C LYS A 43 -15.24 5.79 15.74
N TRP A 44 -15.56 4.69 15.06
CA TRP A 44 -14.85 4.29 13.83
C TRP A 44 -14.84 5.40 12.77
N THR A 45 -15.94 6.14 12.64
CA THR A 45 -16.05 7.26 11.70
C THR A 45 -15.09 8.40 12.02
N GLU A 46 -14.72 8.63 13.28
CA GLU A 46 -13.67 9.60 13.65
C GLU A 46 -12.31 9.16 13.12
N ARG A 47 -12.01 7.86 13.20
CA ARG A 47 -10.78 7.29 12.66
C ARG A 47 -10.73 7.44 11.14
N VAL A 48 -11.83 7.13 10.44
CA VAL A 48 -11.96 7.27 8.98
C VAL A 48 -11.73 8.72 8.51
N LYS A 49 -12.19 9.73 9.25
CA LYS A 49 -11.93 11.14 8.89
C LYS A 49 -10.44 11.47 8.84
N ILE A 50 -9.65 10.92 9.77
CA ILE A 50 -8.20 11.10 9.80
C ILE A 50 -7.52 10.33 8.66
N GLU A 51 -8.03 9.13 8.31
CA GLU A 51 -7.56 8.40 7.12
C GLU A 51 -7.69 9.25 5.85
N ILE A 52 -8.89 9.83 5.63
CA ILE A 52 -9.17 10.71 4.49
C ILE A 52 -8.24 11.93 4.51
N LEU A 53 -8.10 12.58 5.67
CA LEU A 53 -7.22 13.74 5.84
C LEU A 53 -5.78 13.42 5.44
N ASN A 54 -5.24 12.29 5.91
CA ASN A 54 -3.86 11.92 5.62
C ASN A 54 -3.65 11.52 4.15
N LEU A 55 -4.61 10.86 3.51
CA LEU A 55 -4.55 10.61 2.07
C LEU A 55 -4.54 11.92 1.28
N ALA A 56 -5.39 12.88 1.64
CA ALA A 56 -5.42 14.20 1.03
C ALA A 56 -4.10 14.97 1.23
N LYS A 57 -3.54 14.95 2.45
CA LYS A 57 -2.23 15.53 2.75
C LYS A 57 -1.11 14.91 1.92
N TYR A 58 -1.13 13.59 1.73
CA TYR A 58 -0.12 12.93 0.93
C TYR A 58 -0.23 13.34 -0.56
N VAL A 59 -1.44 13.40 -1.11
CA VAL A 59 -1.67 13.92 -2.48
C VAL A 59 -1.15 15.36 -2.62
N GLN A 60 -1.45 16.22 -1.65
CA GLN A 60 -0.95 17.60 -1.65
C GLN A 60 0.58 17.67 -1.59
N PHE A 61 1.22 16.81 -0.78
CA PHE A 61 2.68 16.71 -0.73
C PHE A 61 3.26 16.36 -2.12
N LEU A 62 2.68 15.37 -2.81
CA LEU A 62 3.12 14.97 -4.16
C LEU A 62 2.98 16.12 -5.17
N GLN A 63 1.86 16.84 -5.13
CA GLN A 63 1.59 18.00 -5.98
C GLN A 63 2.58 19.15 -5.73
N ARG A 64 2.90 19.45 -4.46
CA ARG A 64 3.90 20.48 -4.10
C ARG A 64 5.31 20.14 -4.57
N LYS A 65 5.63 18.85 -4.74
CA LYS A 65 6.92 18.40 -5.29
C LYS A 65 6.98 18.45 -6.82
N GLY A 66 5.98 19.05 -7.47
CA GLY A 66 5.95 19.23 -8.93
C GLY A 66 5.51 17.98 -9.69
N GLY A 67 5.00 16.95 -9.00
CA GLY A 67 4.51 15.73 -9.62
C GLY A 67 2.98 15.68 -9.67
N HIS A 68 2.44 14.98 -10.67
CA HIS A 68 1.06 14.49 -10.59
C HIS A 68 0.96 13.40 -9.52
N SER A 69 -0.20 13.29 -8.88
CA SER A 69 -0.44 12.16 -7.97
C SER A 69 -0.33 10.85 -8.74
N TRP A 70 0.36 9.88 -8.16
CA TRP A 70 0.45 8.53 -8.72
C TRP A 70 -0.71 7.64 -8.27
N PHE A 71 -1.61 8.15 -7.42
CA PHE A 71 -2.79 7.42 -6.97
C PHE A 71 -3.99 8.33 -6.69
N PHE A 72 -5.16 7.71 -6.65
CA PHE A 72 -6.38 8.24 -6.05
C PHE A 72 -7.03 7.11 -5.24
N LEU A 73 -7.58 7.44 -4.08
CA LEU A 73 -8.25 6.47 -3.21
C LEU A 73 -9.39 7.15 -2.44
N THR A 74 -10.54 6.50 -2.38
CA THR A 74 -11.72 6.94 -1.61
C THR A 74 -12.35 5.74 -0.91
N PRO A 75 -13.05 5.91 0.23
CA PRO A 75 -13.82 4.82 0.79
C PRO A 75 -14.90 4.35 -0.20
N SER A 76 -15.16 3.05 -0.22
CA SER A 76 -16.25 2.47 -1.01
C SER A 76 -17.58 3.07 -0.56
N LYS A 77 -18.47 3.34 -1.52
CA LYS A 77 -19.80 3.88 -1.26
C LYS A 77 -20.77 2.83 -0.73
N ASP A 78 -20.42 1.54 -0.85
CA ASP A 78 -21.26 0.44 -0.40
C ASP A 78 -21.25 0.36 1.15
N PRO A 79 -22.40 0.62 1.81
CA PRO A 79 -22.49 0.68 3.26
C PRO A 79 -22.10 -0.64 3.94
N LYS A 80 -22.20 -1.79 3.24
CA LYS A 80 -21.89 -3.10 3.83
C LYS A 80 -20.44 -3.21 4.29
N TYR A 81 -19.54 -2.44 3.69
CA TYR A 81 -18.14 -2.44 4.06
C TYR A 81 -17.83 -1.53 5.25
N ASN A 82 -18.72 -0.61 5.65
CA ASN A 82 -18.48 0.32 6.76
C ASN A 82 -17.08 0.96 6.72
N PHE A 83 -16.69 1.52 5.57
CA PHE A 83 -15.36 2.10 5.32
C PHE A 83 -14.16 1.13 5.44
N MET A 84 -14.39 -0.18 5.49
CA MET A 84 -13.31 -1.18 5.47
C MET A 84 -12.78 -1.46 4.05
N LYS A 85 -13.51 -1.02 3.02
CA LYS A 85 -13.08 -1.12 1.62
C LYS A 85 -12.85 0.27 1.07
N TRP A 86 -11.73 0.45 0.39
CA TRP A 86 -11.38 1.68 -0.30
C TRP A 86 -11.02 1.35 -1.75
N GLU A 87 -11.41 2.21 -2.66
CA GLU A 87 -11.35 1.98 -4.09
C GLU A 87 -10.73 3.20 -4.77
N GLY A 88 -10.06 2.97 -5.89
CA GLY A 88 -9.49 4.05 -6.68
C GLY A 88 -8.60 3.52 -7.79
N TYR A 89 -7.50 4.21 -8.05
CA TYR A 89 -6.54 3.80 -9.07
C TYR A 89 -5.10 4.15 -8.70
N LEU A 90 -4.17 3.38 -9.24
CA LEU A 90 -2.78 3.79 -9.44
C LEU A 90 -2.63 4.31 -10.87
N GLN A 91 -1.78 5.31 -11.05
CA GLN A 91 -1.45 5.87 -12.36
C GLN A 91 0.02 6.22 -12.46
N VAL A 92 0.55 6.19 -13.69
CA VAL A 92 1.89 6.69 -13.97
C VAL A 92 1.81 8.21 -13.98
N ALA A 93 2.53 8.87 -13.06
CA ALA A 93 2.41 10.32 -12.88
C ALA A 93 2.74 11.13 -14.15
N THR A 94 3.70 10.65 -14.95
CA THR A 94 4.10 11.28 -16.24
C THR A 94 3.22 10.87 -17.41
N ARG A 95 2.39 9.82 -17.25
CA ARG A 95 1.53 9.22 -18.28
C ARG A 95 0.18 8.85 -17.65
N PRO A 96 -0.63 9.84 -17.20
CA PRO A 96 -1.84 9.59 -16.41
C PRO A 96 -2.93 8.82 -17.16
N GLU A 97 -2.82 8.67 -18.49
CA GLU A 97 -3.66 7.77 -19.26
C GLU A 97 -3.40 6.27 -18.94
N ILE A 98 -2.23 5.95 -18.40
CA ILE A 98 -1.86 4.62 -17.92
C ILE A 98 -2.28 4.51 -16.46
N ARG A 99 -3.42 3.87 -16.22
CA ARG A 99 -4.00 3.69 -14.89
C ARG A 99 -4.59 2.30 -14.68
N PHE A 100 -4.56 1.84 -13.44
CA PHE A 100 -5.04 0.54 -12.99
C PHE A 100 -5.90 0.71 -11.75
N LYS A 101 -7.06 0.04 -11.69
CA LYS A 101 -7.90 0.06 -10.49
C LYS A 101 -7.15 -0.57 -9.32
N ILE A 102 -7.32 0.00 -8.13
CA ILE A 102 -6.81 -0.53 -6.86
C ILE A 102 -7.94 -0.62 -5.83
N VAL A 103 -7.88 -1.65 -5.00
CA VAL A 103 -8.74 -1.86 -3.84
C VAL A 103 -7.86 -2.05 -2.61
N ILE A 104 -8.20 -1.36 -1.53
CA ILE A 104 -7.61 -1.55 -0.21
C ILE A 104 -8.67 -2.14 0.71
N LEU A 105 -8.33 -3.25 1.35
CA LEU A 105 -9.17 -3.90 2.36
C LEU A 105 -8.53 -3.76 3.73
N LEU A 106 -9.29 -3.19 4.67
CA LEU A 106 -8.92 -3.12 6.08
C LEU A 106 -9.38 -4.40 6.78
N PRO A 107 -8.49 -5.10 7.52
CA PRO A 107 -8.89 -6.28 8.28
C PRO A 107 -9.81 -5.89 9.45
N GLY A 108 -10.64 -6.83 9.94
CA GLY A 108 -11.60 -6.55 11.01
C GLY A 108 -10.97 -6.13 12.36
N ASN A 109 -9.68 -6.42 12.56
CA ASN A 109 -8.89 -6.00 13.73
C ASN A 109 -8.01 -4.76 13.45
N TYR A 110 -8.17 -4.11 12.30
CA TYR A 110 -7.50 -2.85 11.99
C TYR A 110 -7.74 -1.82 13.11
N PRO A 111 -6.71 -1.08 13.56
CA PRO A 111 -5.38 -0.93 12.96
C PRO A 111 -4.29 -1.87 13.50
N LYS A 112 -4.64 -2.90 14.29
CA LYS A 112 -3.62 -3.83 14.81
C LYS A 112 -2.92 -4.62 13.70
N SER A 113 -3.63 -4.92 12.63
CA SER A 113 -3.07 -5.50 11.40
C SER A 113 -3.07 -4.47 10.28
N CYS A 114 -2.09 -4.55 9.39
CA CYS A 114 -1.97 -3.63 8.25
C CYS A 114 -3.09 -3.86 7.22
N PRO A 115 -3.37 -2.84 6.37
CA PRO A 115 -4.25 -3.01 5.22
C PRO A 115 -3.72 -4.04 4.22
N ARG A 116 -4.60 -4.51 3.34
CA ARG A 116 -4.25 -5.32 2.18
C ARG A 116 -4.54 -4.53 0.90
N ALA A 117 -3.57 -4.47 -0.01
CA ALA A 117 -3.76 -3.84 -1.32
C ALA A 117 -3.93 -4.87 -2.43
N PHE A 118 -4.86 -4.59 -3.33
CA PHE A 118 -5.16 -5.40 -4.49
C PHE A 118 -5.25 -4.51 -5.73
N ILE A 119 -4.65 -4.93 -6.84
CA ILE A 119 -4.65 -4.21 -8.11
C ILE A 119 -5.36 -5.04 -9.18
N GLU A 120 -6.05 -4.42 -10.14
CA GLU A 120 -6.74 -5.16 -11.20
C GLU A 120 -5.81 -6.13 -11.94
N GLU A 121 -6.34 -7.29 -12.31
CA GLU A 121 -5.57 -8.39 -12.93
C GLU A 121 -4.81 -7.98 -14.20
N ARG A 122 -5.35 -7.04 -14.96
CA ARG A 122 -4.77 -6.51 -16.20
C ARG A 122 -3.32 -6.03 -16.04
N VAL A 123 -2.89 -5.62 -14.84
CA VAL A 123 -1.50 -5.21 -14.60
C VAL A 123 -0.48 -6.29 -14.98
N VAL A 124 -0.86 -7.57 -14.95
CA VAL A 124 0.02 -8.70 -15.30
C VAL A 124 0.43 -8.67 -16.77
N GLU A 125 -0.40 -8.13 -17.65
CA GLU A 125 -0.06 -7.97 -19.07
C GLU A 125 1.15 -7.04 -19.26
N PHE A 126 1.30 -6.06 -18.35
CA PHE A 126 2.31 -5.01 -18.43
C PHE A 126 3.56 -5.31 -17.60
N ALA A 127 3.37 -5.81 -16.37
CA ALA A 127 4.41 -5.96 -15.36
C ALA A 127 4.77 -7.43 -15.07
N GLY A 128 4.09 -8.38 -15.71
CA GLY A 128 4.21 -9.80 -15.38
C GLY A 128 3.59 -10.15 -14.02
N LYS A 129 3.82 -11.39 -13.55
CA LYS A 129 3.32 -11.89 -12.25
C LYS A 129 4.23 -11.55 -11.07
N ILE A 130 5.24 -10.70 -11.27
CA ILE A 130 6.27 -10.48 -10.26
C ILE A 130 5.64 -9.72 -9.07
N TYR A 131 5.78 -10.29 -7.88
CA TYR A 131 5.28 -9.74 -6.61
C TYR A 131 3.75 -9.59 -6.51
N THR A 132 2.98 -10.38 -7.27
CA THR A 132 1.55 -10.57 -7.03
C THR A 132 1.32 -11.90 -6.33
N LYS A 133 0.59 -11.88 -5.20
CA LYS A 133 0.07 -13.08 -4.53
C LYS A 133 -1.46 -13.07 -4.62
N ASN A 134 -2.12 -14.19 -4.33
CA ASN A 134 -3.58 -14.34 -4.09
C ASN A 134 -4.54 -13.57 -5.03
N VAL A 135 -5.44 -14.28 -5.70
CA VAL A 135 -6.54 -13.64 -6.43
C VAL A 135 -7.69 -13.33 -5.48
N TRP A 136 -8.19 -12.10 -5.52
CA TRP A 136 -9.45 -11.72 -4.92
C TRP A 136 -10.46 -11.37 -6.01
N GLU A 137 -11.65 -11.95 -5.92
CA GLU A 137 -12.72 -11.75 -6.90
C GLU A 137 -13.90 -11.03 -6.25
N GLU A 138 -14.38 -10.00 -6.92
CA GLU A 138 -15.59 -9.28 -6.55
C GLU A 138 -16.85 -10.04 -6.95
N PRO A 139 -18.01 -9.76 -6.34
CA PRO A 139 -19.28 -10.39 -6.74
C PRO A 139 -19.68 -10.15 -8.20
N ASN A 140 -19.13 -9.12 -8.85
CA ASN A 140 -19.36 -8.82 -10.26
C ASN A 140 -18.41 -9.58 -11.22
N GLY A 141 -17.54 -10.45 -10.70
CA GLY A 141 -16.55 -11.21 -11.45
C GLY A 141 -15.24 -10.47 -11.74
N GLU A 142 -15.08 -9.22 -11.29
CA GLU A 142 -13.81 -8.50 -11.44
C GLU A 142 -12.73 -9.13 -10.54
N LYS A 143 -11.57 -9.42 -11.13
CA LYS A 143 -10.44 -10.03 -10.44
C LYS A 143 -9.37 -9.01 -10.12
N TYR A 144 -8.85 -9.12 -8.91
CA TYR A 144 -7.75 -8.33 -8.40
C TYR A 144 -6.67 -9.24 -7.83
N LEU A 145 -5.44 -8.79 -7.96
CA LEU A 145 -4.24 -9.47 -7.50
C LEU A 145 -3.69 -8.75 -6.29
N MET A 146 -3.35 -9.49 -5.25
CA MET A 146 -2.76 -8.89 -4.05
C MET A 146 -1.35 -8.38 -4.35
N ILE A 147 -1.11 -7.12 -4.01
CA ILE A 147 0.24 -6.57 -3.94
C ILE A 147 0.96 -7.26 -2.77
N CYS A 148 2.11 -7.87 -3.03
CA CYS A 148 2.94 -8.47 -1.99
C CYS A 148 3.28 -7.42 -0.92
N HIS A 149 3.15 -7.77 0.36
CA HIS A 149 3.43 -6.88 1.50
C HIS A 149 4.30 -7.58 2.57
N ASP A 150 5.10 -8.54 2.13
CA ASP A 150 5.92 -9.40 3.01
C ASP A 150 6.84 -8.56 3.91
N HIS A 151 7.38 -7.44 3.40
CA HIS A 151 8.28 -6.59 4.17
C HIS A 151 7.57 -5.88 5.34
N MET A 152 6.26 -5.61 5.25
CA MET A 152 5.48 -5.04 6.37
C MET A 152 5.28 -6.05 7.51
N SER A 153 5.45 -7.35 7.24
CA SER A 153 5.40 -8.42 8.24
C SER A 153 6.78 -8.88 8.73
N GLU A 154 7.84 -8.66 7.95
CA GLU A 154 9.19 -9.18 8.22
C GLU A 154 10.09 -8.20 8.97
N ILE A 155 9.81 -6.89 8.87
CA ILE A 155 10.63 -5.85 9.51
C ILE A 155 9.88 -5.29 10.72
N ASP A 156 10.50 -5.41 11.89
CA ASP A 156 10.01 -4.84 13.15
C ASP A 156 9.69 -3.33 12.98
N ASP A 157 8.59 -2.87 13.57
CA ASP A 157 8.11 -1.46 13.56
C ASP A 157 7.71 -0.87 12.19
N ILE A 158 7.63 -1.66 11.11
CA ILE A 158 7.13 -1.13 9.82
C ILE A 158 5.62 -0.85 9.86
N TRP A 159 4.83 -1.70 10.51
CA TRP A 159 3.43 -1.39 10.82
C TRP A 159 3.26 -1.10 12.30
N ASP A 160 2.57 0.01 12.59
CA ASP A 160 2.22 0.43 13.93
C ASP A 160 0.75 0.89 13.93
N PRO A 161 -0.06 0.56 14.96
CA PRO A 161 -1.48 0.94 15.03
C PRO A 161 -1.79 2.45 14.94
N ARG A 162 -0.78 3.30 15.13
CA ARG A 162 -0.85 4.76 14.97
C ARG A 162 -0.74 5.19 13.51
N LEU A 163 -0.34 4.30 12.62
CA LEU A 163 -0.22 4.55 11.19
C LEU A 163 -1.56 4.45 10.48
N THR A 164 -1.59 5.00 9.28
CA THR A 164 -2.78 5.22 8.45
C THR A 164 -2.60 4.55 7.09
N ILE A 165 -3.65 4.49 6.28
CA ILE A 165 -3.57 4.00 4.90
C ILE A 165 -2.54 4.79 4.09
N ALA A 166 -2.42 6.10 4.32
CA ALA A 166 -1.40 6.92 3.64
C ALA A 166 0.04 6.48 3.98
N HIS A 167 0.30 6.09 5.23
CA HIS A 167 1.60 5.53 5.60
C HIS A 167 1.83 4.19 4.90
N PHE A 168 0.82 3.33 4.84
CA PHE A 168 0.88 2.07 4.10
C PHE A 168 1.18 2.31 2.61
N PHE A 169 0.61 3.35 2.00
CA PHE A 169 0.93 3.73 0.62
C PHE A 169 2.38 4.15 0.43
N ILE A 170 2.93 4.93 1.36
CA ILE A 170 4.33 5.39 1.29
C ILE A 170 5.30 4.22 1.49
N ARG A 171 5.02 3.35 2.47
CA ARG A 171 5.95 2.30 2.91
C ARG A 171 5.92 1.06 2.03
N GLU A 172 4.77 0.73 1.45
CA GLU A 172 4.57 -0.53 0.71
C GLU A 172 4.18 -0.26 -0.74
N VAL A 173 2.98 0.30 -0.96
CA VAL A 173 2.37 0.38 -2.29
C VAL A 173 3.23 1.19 -3.26
N PHE A 174 3.86 2.26 -2.80
CA PHE A 174 4.74 3.09 -3.63
C PHE A 174 5.93 2.31 -4.17
N TYR A 175 6.62 1.50 -3.35
CA TYR A 175 7.79 0.76 -3.80
C TYR A 175 7.42 -0.29 -4.84
N TRP A 176 6.34 -1.03 -4.58
CA TRP A 176 5.82 -1.97 -5.55
C TRP A 176 5.43 -1.27 -6.85
N TRP A 177 4.72 -0.14 -6.77
CA TRP A 177 4.30 0.61 -7.96
C TRP A 177 5.48 1.16 -8.74
N ALA A 178 6.45 1.79 -8.05
CA ALA A 178 7.63 2.39 -8.65
C ALA A 178 8.49 1.36 -9.40
N ALA A 179 8.63 0.13 -8.88
CA ALA A 179 9.40 -0.93 -9.52
C ALA A 179 8.84 -1.34 -10.89
N GLN A 180 7.54 -1.18 -11.12
CA GLN A 180 6.85 -1.65 -12.32
C GLN A 180 6.69 -0.56 -13.39
N GLN A 181 6.83 0.74 -13.06
CA GLN A 181 6.42 1.83 -13.96
C GLN A 181 7.13 1.79 -15.32
N ASN A 182 8.44 1.55 -15.35
CA ASN A 182 9.21 1.54 -16.59
C ASN A 182 8.76 0.40 -17.53
N LEU A 183 8.53 -0.80 -16.98
CA LEU A 183 8.04 -1.95 -17.74
C LEU A 183 6.63 -1.68 -18.30
N ILE A 184 5.77 -1.08 -17.49
CA ILE A 184 4.41 -0.71 -17.89
C ILE A 184 4.43 0.31 -19.04
N ILE A 185 5.23 1.37 -18.92
CA ILE A 185 5.35 2.40 -19.95
C ILE A 185 5.87 1.79 -21.25
N GLU A 186 6.94 0.99 -21.18
CA GLU A 186 7.55 0.37 -22.36
C GLU A 186 6.56 -0.56 -23.08
N HIS A 187 5.84 -1.39 -22.34
CA HIS A 187 4.83 -2.27 -22.92
C HIS A 187 3.68 -1.48 -23.56
N TYR A 188 3.17 -0.47 -22.87
CA TYR A 188 2.09 0.37 -23.36
C TYR A 188 2.45 1.10 -24.67
N ASP A 189 3.68 1.60 -24.78
CA ASP A 189 4.16 2.30 -25.97
C ASP A 189 4.41 1.35 -27.17
N LYS A 190 4.68 0.05 -26.92
CA LYS A 190 4.76 -0.98 -27.98
C LYS A 190 3.40 -1.26 -28.63
N GLY A 191 2.32 -1.31 -27.84
CA GLY A 191 0.97 -1.60 -28.33
C GLY A 191 0.32 -0.47 -29.14
N LYS A 192 0.96 0.70 -29.24
CA LYS A 192 0.51 1.84 -30.05
C LYS A 192 1.22 1.97 -31.40
N LYS A 193 2.20 1.12 -31.69
CA LYS A 193 2.87 1.03 -32.99
C LYS A 193 2.18 -0.02 -33.85
#